data_AF-G6C2I0-F1
#
_entry.id   AF-G6C2I0-F1
#
_cell.length_a   1.000
_cell.length_b   1.000
_cell.length_c   1.000
_cell.angle_alpha   90.00
_cell.angle_beta   90.00
_cell.angle_gamma   90.00
#
_symmetry.space_group_name_H-M   'P 1'
#
loop_
_entity.id
_entity.type
_entity.pdbx_description
1 polymer ?
#
loop_
_entity_poly.entity_id
_entity_poly.type
_entity_poly.pdbx_seq_one_letter_code
_entity_poly.pdbx_strand_id
1 'polypeptide(L)'
;MNKIKSLQVFYNDKKVGTLALMKNNIVAFEYDNEWLNNGFSISPYSLPLKKQVFIPKIDPFDGLYGVFSDSLPDGWGRLLVDRILNSQNINSRQISQIDRLAIVGETGMGALSYKPEYNLLEDKDYQEDYDSLALSCQKILNTEYSADLDNLFRLGGSSGGARPKILTKIDNEDWIIKFPSSLDDKNIGELEYLYSVCAKKCKIDMPETKLFPSKISSGYFGIKRFDRKKLSTGTIRKLHMISVSGLLETSHRIPNLDYNDLMQLTLNLTK
;
A
#
# COMPACT_ATOMS: atom_id res chain seq x y z
N MET A 1 3.07 9.41 20.46
CA MET A 1 4.02 8.87 19.46
C MET A 1 5.31 9.69 19.49
N ASN A 2 6.47 9.04 19.68
CA ASN A 2 7.77 9.71 19.55
C ASN A 2 8.06 9.98 18.07
N LYS A 3 8.51 11.19 17.73
CA LYS A 3 8.83 11.54 16.33
C LYS A 3 9.99 10.71 15.82
N ILE A 4 9.78 10.06 14.69
CA ILE A 4 10.81 9.25 14.04
C ILE A 4 11.69 10.17 13.19
N LYS A 5 13.00 10.15 13.47
CA LYS A 5 14.00 10.93 12.70
C LYS A 5 14.64 10.14 11.58
N SER A 6 14.63 8.81 11.68
CA SER A 6 15.18 7.91 10.67
C SER A 6 14.46 6.57 10.65
N LEU A 7 14.40 5.96 9.47
CA LEU A 7 13.88 4.61 9.24
C LEU A 7 14.86 3.83 8.37
N GLN A 8 15.06 2.57 8.67
CA GLN A 8 15.74 1.63 7.81
C GLN A 8 14.73 1.03 6.83
N VAL A 9 15.13 0.91 5.56
CA VAL A 9 14.32 0.30 4.51
C VAL A 9 14.87 -1.09 4.22
N PHE A 10 13.99 -2.09 4.10
CA PHE A 10 14.35 -3.48 3.83
C PHE A 10 13.63 -4.03 2.59
N TYR A 11 14.24 -5.02 1.96
CA TYR A 11 13.67 -5.87 0.90
C TYR A 11 13.93 -7.33 1.28
N ASN A 12 12.89 -8.09 1.63
CA ASN A 12 12.99 -9.50 2.09
C ASN A 12 14.17 -9.69 3.07
N ASP A 13 14.14 -8.98 4.20
CA ASP A 13 15.13 -8.98 5.29
C ASP A 13 16.51 -8.39 4.99
N LYS A 14 16.79 -8.02 3.73
CA LYS A 14 18.02 -7.31 3.38
C LYS A 14 17.83 -5.80 3.50
N LYS A 15 18.71 -5.13 4.24
CA LYS A 15 18.68 -3.68 4.36
C LYS A 15 19.04 -3.04 3.02
N VAL A 16 18.10 -2.25 2.48
CA VAL A 16 18.26 -1.50 1.24
C VAL A 16 18.97 -0.18 1.50
N GLY A 17 18.61 0.49 2.59
CA GLY A 17 19.14 1.81 2.91
C GLY A 17 18.48 2.44 4.13
N THR A 18 18.70 3.73 4.29
CA THR A 18 18.19 4.51 5.42
C THR A 18 17.49 5.77 4.91
N LEU A 19 16.30 6.02 5.42
CA LEU A 19 15.55 7.26 5.32
C LEU A 19 15.88 8.15 6.52
N ALA A 20 16.07 9.45 6.30
CA ALA A 20 16.33 10.42 7.35
C ALA A 20 15.50 11.70 7.14
N LEU A 21 14.80 12.11 8.19
CA LEU A 21 14.01 13.33 8.19
C LEU A 21 14.92 14.56 8.28
N MET A 22 14.79 15.44 7.29
CA MET A 22 15.45 16.74 7.20
C MET A 22 14.46 17.87 7.56
N LYS A 23 14.91 19.13 7.40
CA LYS A 23 14.04 20.31 7.52
C LYS A 23 12.91 20.24 6.47
N ASN A 24 11.81 20.93 6.76
CA ASN A 24 10.64 21.04 5.87
C ASN A 24 10.00 19.69 5.48
N ASN A 25 10.08 18.68 6.37
CA ASN A 25 9.55 17.33 6.15
C ASN A 25 10.14 16.56 4.96
N ILE A 26 11.28 17.02 4.41
CA ILE A 26 12.00 16.28 3.37
C ILE A 26 12.62 15.02 3.99
N VAL A 27 12.45 13.88 3.33
CA VAL A 27 12.98 12.59 3.76
C VAL A 27 14.08 12.17 2.78
N ALA A 28 15.32 12.40 3.17
CA ALA A 28 16.47 11.96 2.38
C ALA A 28 16.65 10.44 2.47
N PHE A 29 17.24 9.86 1.44
CA PHE A 29 17.54 8.43 1.37
C PHE A 29 19.02 8.20 1.04
N GLU A 30 19.62 7.19 1.66
CA GLU A 30 20.94 6.69 1.29
C GLU A 30 20.90 5.15 1.24
N TYR A 31 21.46 4.57 0.18
CA TYR A 31 21.61 3.12 0.07
C TYR A 31 22.61 2.57 1.08
N ASP A 32 22.36 1.36 1.57
CA ASP A 32 23.32 0.63 2.38
C ASP A 32 24.51 0.16 1.51
N ASN A 33 25.72 0.12 2.08
CA ASN A 33 26.92 -0.29 1.35
C ASN A 33 26.80 -1.74 0.83
N GLU A 34 26.18 -2.64 1.59
CA GLU A 34 25.99 -4.01 1.14
C GLU A 34 24.99 -4.10 -0.02
N TRP A 35 23.93 -3.27 0.03
CA TRP A 35 22.94 -3.19 -1.04
C TRP A 35 23.52 -2.61 -2.33
N LEU A 36 24.40 -1.62 -2.23
CA LEU A 36 25.10 -1.07 -3.41
C LEU A 36 25.90 -2.12 -4.17
N ASN A 37 26.47 -3.10 -3.46
CA ASN A 37 27.30 -4.14 -4.06
C ASN A 37 26.48 -5.32 -4.60
N ASN A 38 25.39 -5.68 -3.93
CA ASN A 38 24.68 -6.95 -4.17
C ASN A 38 23.20 -6.79 -4.54
N GLY A 39 22.68 -5.57 -4.48
CA GLY A 39 21.28 -5.24 -4.69
C GLY A 39 20.98 -4.76 -6.11
N PHE A 40 19.88 -4.04 -6.23
CA PHE A 40 19.42 -3.39 -7.46
C PHE A 40 18.84 -2.02 -7.12
N SER A 41 18.69 -1.16 -8.12
CA SER A 41 18.05 0.14 -7.90
C SER A 41 16.56 -0.05 -7.66
N ILE A 42 16.05 0.42 -6.52
CA ILE A 42 14.62 0.32 -6.19
C ILE A 42 13.76 1.31 -6.97
N SER A 43 14.35 2.37 -7.52
CA SER A 43 13.74 3.29 -8.48
C SER A 43 14.83 3.77 -9.46
N PRO A 44 14.95 3.19 -10.66
CA PRO A 44 16.12 3.38 -11.53
C PRO A 44 16.35 4.83 -11.97
N TYR A 45 15.29 5.61 -12.13
CA TYR A 45 15.41 7.00 -12.57
C TYR A 45 15.71 7.97 -11.41
N SER A 46 15.02 7.81 -10.28
CA SER A 46 15.17 8.71 -9.13
C SER A 46 16.30 8.32 -8.18
N LEU A 47 16.54 7.02 -8.04
CA LEU A 47 17.46 6.41 -7.08
C LEU A 47 18.39 5.39 -7.76
N PRO A 48 19.22 5.78 -8.74
CA PRO A 48 20.22 4.88 -9.31
C PRO A 48 21.14 4.33 -8.21
N LEU A 49 21.68 3.11 -8.37
CA LEU A 49 22.61 2.51 -7.40
C LEU A 49 23.93 3.30 -7.34
N LYS A 50 23.95 4.34 -6.52
CA LYS A 50 25.10 5.23 -6.30
C LYS A 50 25.23 5.52 -4.82
N LYS A 51 26.49 5.58 -4.37
CA LYS A 51 26.84 5.96 -3.00
C LYS A 51 26.75 7.47 -2.83
N GLN A 52 25.56 7.95 -2.47
CA GLN A 52 25.28 9.35 -2.18
C GLN A 52 24.00 9.48 -1.35
N VAL A 53 23.79 10.67 -0.78
CA VAL A 53 22.50 11.06 -0.20
C VAL A 53 21.59 11.57 -1.32
N PHE A 54 20.42 10.97 -1.45
CA PHE A 54 19.36 11.37 -2.35
C PHE A 54 18.36 12.25 -1.60
N ILE A 55 18.10 13.44 -2.12
CA ILE A 55 17.20 14.43 -1.53
C ILE A 55 16.05 14.66 -2.51
N PRO A 56 14.81 14.26 -2.17
CA PRO A 56 13.66 14.46 -3.05
C PRO A 56 13.22 15.92 -3.08
N LYS A 57 12.42 16.27 -4.07
CA LYS A 57 11.65 17.52 -4.09
C LYS A 57 10.47 17.40 -3.12
N ILE A 58 9.88 18.55 -2.74
CA ILE A 58 8.65 18.56 -1.95
C ILE A 58 7.50 17.96 -2.78
N ASP A 59 7.25 18.51 -3.96
CA ASP A 59 6.22 17.98 -4.85
C ASP A 59 6.77 16.84 -5.73
N PRO A 60 5.94 15.83 -6.06
CA PRO A 60 4.50 15.71 -5.75
C PRO A 60 4.18 14.92 -4.47
N PHE A 61 5.17 14.42 -3.74
CA PHE A 61 4.99 13.43 -2.67
C PHE A 61 5.40 13.93 -1.28
N ASP A 62 5.16 15.21 -0.99
CA ASP A 62 5.41 15.84 0.31
C ASP A 62 6.83 15.61 0.87
N GLY A 63 7.84 15.69 0.01
CA GLY A 63 9.25 15.52 0.42
C GLY A 63 9.72 14.07 0.48
N LEU A 64 9.06 13.15 -0.22
CA LEU A 64 9.43 11.74 -0.32
C LEU A 64 9.69 11.36 -1.80
N TYR A 65 10.53 10.35 -2.06
CA TYR A 65 10.59 9.73 -3.39
C TYR A 65 9.37 8.83 -3.63
N GLY A 66 8.90 8.78 -4.87
CA GLY A 66 7.69 8.06 -5.25
C GLY A 66 7.68 6.58 -4.87
N VAL A 67 8.84 5.91 -4.94
CA VAL A 67 8.97 4.49 -4.53
C VAL A 67 8.60 4.24 -3.06
N PHE A 68 8.85 5.20 -2.17
CA PHE A 68 8.44 5.09 -0.78
C PHE A 68 7.02 5.62 -0.59
N SER A 69 6.61 6.62 -1.38
CA SER A 69 5.24 7.14 -1.38
C SER A 69 4.22 6.06 -1.75
N ASP A 70 4.56 5.16 -2.68
CA ASP A 70 3.75 4.01 -3.06
C ASP A 70 3.43 3.05 -1.91
N SER A 71 4.26 3.03 -0.86
CA SER A 71 4.00 2.20 0.32
C SER A 71 3.01 2.86 1.29
N LEU A 72 2.79 4.18 1.16
CA LEU A 72 1.86 4.89 2.02
C LEU A 72 0.42 4.56 1.64
N PRO A 73 -0.48 4.49 2.64
CA PRO A 73 -1.89 4.32 2.36
C PRO A 73 -2.48 5.58 1.70
N ASP A 74 -3.46 5.37 0.82
CA ASP A 74 -4.21 6.45 0.15
C ASP A 74 -5.64 6.51 0.74
N GLY A 75 -6.58 7.21 0.09
CA GLY A 75 -7.93 7.53 0.58
C GLY A 75 -8.51 6.66 1.70
N TRP A 76 -8.68 5.35 1.48
CA TRP A 76 -9.22 4.44 2.51
C TRP A 76 -8.24 4.16 3.65
N GLY A 77 -7.03 3.68 3.37
CA GLY A 77 -6.05 3.37 4.41
C GLY A 77 -5.64 4.62 5.21
N ARG A 78 -5.50 5.77 4.54
CA ARG A 78 -5.20 7.07 5.16
C ARG A 78 -6.31 7.48 6.12
N LEU A 79 -7.57 7.30 5.72
CA LEU A 79 -8.73 7.54 6.59
C LEU A 79 -8.66 6.69 7.86
N LEU A 80 -8.34 5.40 7.73
CA LEU A 80 -8.23 4.48 8.87
C LEU A 80 -7.08 4.88 9.81
N VAL A 81 -5.90 5.18 9.25
CA VAL A 81 -4.73 5.65 10.00
C VAL A 81 -5.07 6.93 10.76
N ASP A 82 -5.65 7.93 10.08
CA ASP A 82 -5.96 9.22 10.69
C ASP A 82 -6.98 9.07 11.83
N ARG A 83 -7.97 8.19 11.68
CA ARG A 83 -8.96 7.90 12.73
C ARG A 83 -8.38 7.19 13.94
N ILE A 84 -7.51 6.20 13.73
CA ILE A 84 -6.81 5.52 14.84
C ILE A 84 -5.88 6.47 15.58
N LEU A 85 -5.15 7.33 14.87
CA LEU A 85 -4.33 8.36 15.51
C LEU A 85 -5.20 9.30 16.35
N ASN A 86 -6.31 9.78 15.79
CA ASN A 86 -7.21 10.68 16.50
C ASN A 86 -7.88 10.00 17.73
N SER A 87 -8.24 8.71 17.65
CA SER A 87 -8.82 7.96 18.79
C SER A 87 -7.82 7.80 19.94
N GLN A 88 -6.52 7.84 19.64
CA GLN A 88 -5.42 7.86 20.61
C GLN A 88 -4.99 9.28 21.01
N ASN A 89 -5.77 10.31 20.68
CA ASN A 89 -5.47 11.73 20.92
C ASN A 89 -4.18 12.23 20.25
N ILE A 90 -3.77 11.59 19.15
CA ILE A 90 -2.62 11.99 18.34
C ILE A 90 -3.12 12.81 17.14
N ASN A 91 -2.62 14.03 16.99
CA ASN A 91 -3.00 14.89 15.86
C ASN A 91 -2.41 14.36 14.54
N SER A 92 -3.25 13.70 13.74
CA SER A 92 -2.90 13.13 12.42
C SER A 92 -2.29 14.13 11.42
N ARG A 93 -2.57 15.43 11.57
CA ARG A 93 -2.00 16.49 10.72
C ARG A 93 -0.53 16.80 11.02
N GLN A 94 -0.05 16.41 12.19
CA GLN A 94 1.34 16.61 12.62
C GLN A 94 2.23 15.39 12.36
N ILE A 95 1.64 14.30 11.85
CA ILE A 95 2.34 13.06 11.53
C ILE A 95 3.05 13.21 10.19
N SER A 96 4.37 13.06 10.20
CA SER A 96 5.20 13.18 9.00
C SER A 96 5.09 11.95 8.10
N GLN A 97 5.58 12.05 6.86
CA GLN A 97 5.59 10.90 5.95
C GLN A 97 6.45 9.75 6.49
N ILE A 98 7.57 10.05 7.15
CA ILE A 98 8.41 9.02 7.77
C ILE A 98 7.69 8.34 8.94
N ASP A 99 6.91 9.07 9.75
CA ASP A 99 6.08 8.49 10.80
C ASP A 99 5.00 7.55 10.20
N ARG A 100 4.41 7.91 9.06
CA ARG A 100 3.43 7.07 8.36
C ARG A 100 4.06 5.80 7.78
N LEU A 101 5.27 5.86 7.24
CA LEU A 101 6.00 4.68 6.79
C LEU A 101 6.29 3.71 7.95
N ALA A 102 6.57 4.23 9.15
CA ALA A 102 6.75 3.40 10.34
C ALA A 102 5.46 2.69 10.76
N ILE A 103 4.30 3.35 10.59
CA ILE A 103 2.98 2.73 10.83
C ILE A 103 2.69 1.65 9.78
N VAL A 104 3.10 1.84 8.53
CA VAL A 104 2.98 0.82 7.47
C VAL A 104 3.81 -0.43 7.78
N GLY A 105 5.04 -0.22 8.29
CA GLY A 105 5.92 -1.28 8.75
C GLY A 105 6.20 -2.31 7.66
N GLU A 106 5.68 -3.53 7.83
CA GLU A 106 5.88 -4.64 6.90
C GLU A 106 4.68 -4.93 5.98
N THR A 107 3.55 -4.26 6.17
CA THR A 107 2.26 -4.63 5.53
C THR A 107 2.00 -3.95 4.18
N GLY A 108 2.84 -2.98 3.82
CA GLY A 108 2.70 -2.15 2.62
C GLY A 108 2.67 -2.90 1.28
N MET A 109 2.38 -2.14 0.23
CA MET A 109 2.44 -2.60 -1.16
C MET A 109 3.88 -2.89 -1.58
N GLY A 110 4.07 -3.86 -2.47
CA GLY A 110 5.39 -4.25 -2.96
C GLY A 110 6.21 -4.96 -1.88
N ALA A 111 7.53 -4.80 -1.95
CA ALA A 111 8.46 -5.56 -1.12
C ALA A 111 9.23 -4.74 -0.09
N LEU A 112 9.06 -3.42 -0.09
CA LEU A 112 9.74 -2.56 0.86
C LEU A 112 9.05 -2.66 2.22
N SER A 113 9.86 -2.73 3.27
CA SER A 113 9.42 -2.61 4.66
C SER A 113 10.29 -1.65 5.44
N TYR A 114 9.75 -1.14 6.54
CA TYR A 114 10.31 -0.02 7.27
C TYR A 114 10.51 -0.37 8.75
N LYS A 115 11.70 -0.07 9.29
CA LYS A 115 12.02 -0.30 10.72
C LYS A 115 12.68 0.93 11.36
N PRO A 116 12.41 1.26 12.64
CA PRO A 116 11.44 0.60 13.52
C PRO A 116 9.99 0.76 13.05
N GLU A 117 9.19 -0.27 13.28
CA GLU A 117 7.74 -0.24 13.08
C GLU A 117 7.07 0.44 14.27
N TYR A 118 5.98 1.17 14.00
CA TYR A 118 5.14 1.77 15.04
C TYR A 118 3.78 1.09 15.07
N ASN A 119 3.65 0.09 15.94
CA ASN A 119 2.41 -0.65 16.12
C ASN A 119 1.40 0.18 16.92
N LEU A 120 0.26 0.49 16.29
CA LEU A 120 -0.83 1.23 16.92
C LEU A 120 -1.77 0.32 17.74
N LEU A 121 -1.74 -0.99 17.51
CA LEU A 121 -2.64 -1.97 18.11
C LEU A 121 -1.88 -3.27 18.48
N GLU A 122 -2.37 -3.99 19.49
CA GLU A 122 -1.86 -5.33 19.89
C GLU A 122 -2.43 -6.43 19.02
N ASP A 123 -1.69 -7.50 18.70
CA ASP A 123 -2.21 -8.64 17.90
C ASP A 123 -3.43 -9.31 18.55
N LYS A 124 -4.45 -9.61 17.73
CA LYS A 124 -5.67 -10.32 18.12
C LYS A 124 -6.11 -11.21 16.97
N ASP A 125 -6.53 -12.42 17.31
CA ASP A 125 -7.21 -13.31 16.36
C ASP A 125 -8.58 -12.72 16.01
N TYR A 126 -8.84 -12.59 14.72
CA TYR A 126 -10.12 -12.10 14.20
C TYR A 126 -10.71 -13.13 13.25
N GLN A 127 -12.00 -13.43 13.44
CA GLN A 127 -12.75 -14.29 12.54
C GLN A 127 -13.47 -13.43 11.49
N GLU A 128 -13.20 -13.72 10.22
CA GLU A 128 -13.69 -12.91 9.11
C GLU A 128 -15.19 -13.11 8.85
N ASP A 129 -16.00 -12.12 9.24
CA ASP A 129 -17.34 -11.91 8.69
C ASP A 129 -17.31 -10.72 7.72
N TYR A 130 -17.30 -11.01 6.41
CA TYR A 130 -17.23 -9.97 5.38
C TYR A 130 -18.45 -9.06 5.36
N ASP A 131 -19.64 -9.55 5.73
CA ASP A 131 -20.84 -8.71 5.78
C ASP A 131 -20.72 -7.70 6.93
N SER A 132 -20.25 -8.15 8.09
CA SER A 132 -19.97 -7.28 9.24
C SER A 132 -18.92 -6.23 8.89
N LEU A 133 -17.81 -6.63 8.26
CA LEU A 133 -16.75 -5.71 7.83
C LEU A 133 -17.24 -4.69 6.81
N ALA A 134 -18.06 -5.11 5.84
CA ALA A 134 -18.66 -4.21 4.86
C ALA A 134 -19.56 -3.15 5.53
N LEU A 135 -20.38 -3.56 6.50
CA LEU A 135 -21.22 -2.64 7.28
C LEU A 135 -20.37 -1.70 8.14
N SER A 136 -19.28 -2.19 8.74
CA SER A 136 -18.32 -1.36 9.48
C SER A 136 -17.63 -0.34 8.56
N CYS A 137 -17.27 -0.74 7.33
CA CYS A 137 -16.70 0.18 6.34
C CYS A 137 -17.70 1.28 5.96
N GLN A 138 -18.95 0.91 5.72
CA GLN A 138 -20.01 1.88 5.42
C GLN A 138 -20.24 2.86 6.58
N LYS A 139 -20.23 2.38 7.83
CA LYS A 139 -20.31 3.24 9.02
C LYS A 139 -19.13 4.22 9.06
N ILE A 140 -17.90 3.73 8.87
CA ILE A 140 -16.71 4.60 8.82
C ILE A 140 -16.86 5.66 7.73
N LEU A 141 -17.33 5.33 6.53
CA LEU A 141 -17.48 6.33 5.47
C LEU A 141 -18.52 7.41 5.80
N ASN A 142 -19.54 7.09 6.62
CA ASN A 142 -20.66 7.99 6.91
C ASN A 142 -20.56 8.71 8.27
N THR A 143 -19.74 8.21 9.20
CA THR A 143 -19.61 8.76 10.56
C THR A 143 -18.13 8.83 10.97
N GLU A 144 -17.82 9.53 12.04
CA GLU A 144 -16.45 9.56 12.59
C GLU A 144 -16.11 8.32 13.45
N TYR A 145 -17.11 7.56 13.90
CA TYR A 145 -16.95 6.48 14.88
C TYR A 145 -17.46 5.13 14.38
N SER A 146 -16.64 4.10 14.56
CA SER A 146 -17.03 2.70 14.45
C SER A 146 -16.37 1.92 15.59
N ALA A 147 -17.13 1.04 16.25
CA ALA A 147 -16.57 0.13 17.26
C ALA A 147 -15.55 -0.85 16.67
N ASP A 148 -15.55 -1.02 15.35
CA ASP A 148 -14.71 -1.98 14.61
C ASP A 148 -13.51 -1.30 13.93
N LEU A 149 -13.22 -0.04 14.28
CA LEU A 149 -12.13 0.74 13.70
C LEU A 149 -10.78 0.04 13.85
N ASP A 150 -10.51 -0.58 15.00
CA ASP A 150 -9.27 -1.31 15.27
C ASP A 150 -9.07 -2.47 14.27
N ASN A 151 -10.14 -3.25 14.00
CA ASN A 151 -10.05 -4.38 13.08
C ASN A 151 -9.89 -3.89 11.64
N LEU A 152 -10.64 -2.86 11.23
CA LEU A 152 -10.49 -2.28 9.91
C LEU A 152 -9.12 -1.67 9.69
N PHE A 153 -8.53 -1.02 10.70
CA PHE A 153 -7.16 -0.54 10.62
C PHE A 153 -6.14 -1.67 10.49
N ARG A 154 -6.25 -2.76 11.26
CA ARG A 154 -5.35 -3.92 11.13
C ARG A 154 -5.38 -4.50 9.73
N LEU A 155 -6.58 -4.64 9.18
CA LEU A 155 -6.81 -5.29 7.90
C LEU A 155 -6.56 -4.34 6.71
N GLY A 156 -6.78 -3.04 6.85
CA GLY A 156 -6.81 -2.10 5.72
C GLY A 156 -5.94 -0.84 5.87
N GLY A 157 -5.30 -0.64 7.01
CA GLY A 157 -4.61 0.61 7.35
C GLY A 157 -3.45 0.96 6.43
N SER A 158 -2.76 -0.03 5.86
CA SER A 158 -1.67 0.16 4.89
C SER A 158 -2.12 0.10 3.43
N SER A 159 -3.43 0.02 3.17
CA SER A 159 -3.93 -0.17 1.82
C SER A 159 -3.91 1.12 0.99
N GLY A 160 -3.42 1.00 -0.25
CA GLY A 160 -3.50 2.06 -1.25
C GLY A 160 -4.89 2.15 -1.91
N GLY A 161 -5.14 3.24 -2.63
CA GLY A 161 -6.41 3.54 -3.31
C GLY A 161 -7.53 4.10 -2.42
N ALA A 162 -8.59 4.59 -3.07
CA ALA A 162 -9.67 5.32 -2.40
C ALA A 162 -10.82 4.43 -1.87
N ARG A 163 -11.08 3.28 -2.51
CA ARG A 163 -12.19 2.40 -2.15
C ARG A 163 -11.89 1.55 -0.89
N PRO A 164 -12.90 1.28 -0.04
CA PRO A 164 -12.76 0.37 1.08
C PRO A 164 -12.24 -1.00 0.68
N LYS A 165 -11.25 -1.48 1.43
CA LYS A 165 -10.66 -2.81 1.23
C LYS A 165 -9.95 -3.29 2.48
N ILE A 166 -9.75 -4.59 2.52
CA ILE A 166 -8.90 -5.26 3.48
C ILE A 166 -7.82 -6.07 2.76
N LEU A 167 -6.71 -6.27 3.46
CA LEU A 167 -5.63 -7.19 3.16
C LEU A 167 -5.81 -8.36 4.12
N THR A 168 -5.93 -9.57 3.58
CA THR A 168 -6.09 -10.76 4.42
C THR A 168 -5.40 -11.99 3.81
N LYS A 169 -5.42 -13.13 4.51
CA LYS A 169 -4.89 -14.40 4.06
C LYS A 169 -5.98 -15.45 3.89
N ILE A 170 -5.95 -16.13 2.76
CA ILE A 170 -6.84 -17.26 2.43
C ILE A 170 -5.95 -18.40 1.98
N ASP A 171 -6.05 -19.55 2.64
CA ASP A 171 -5.20 -20.72 2.38
C ASP A 171 -3.69 -20.42 2.43
N ASN A 172 -3.29 -19.54 3.36
CA ASN A 172 -1.92 -19.00 3.51
C ASN A 172 -1.40 -18.22 2.30
N GLU A 173 -2.29 -17.62 1.51
CA GLU A 173 -1.94 -16.70 0.43
C GLU A 173 -2.54 -15.33 0.70
N ASP A 174 -1.85 -14.25 0.30
CA ASP A 174 -2.32 -12.90 0.57
C ASP A 174 -3.34 -12.43 -0.49
N TRP A 175 -4.45 -11.89 -0.01
CA TRP A 175 -5.59 -11.41 -0.81
C TRP A 175 -5.93 -9.96 -0.46
N ILE A 176 -6.57 -9.30 -1.41
CA ILE A 176 -7.25 -8.03 -1.22
C ILE A 176 -8.74 -8.30 -1.44
N ILE A 177 -9.58 -7.98 -0.45
CA ILE A 177 -11.04 -8.01 -0.60
C ILE A 177 -11.55 -6.57 -0.58
N LYS A 178 -12.37 -6.22 -1.56
CA LYS A 178 -12.91 -4.87 -1.72
C LYS A 178 -14.38 -4.80 -1.31
N PHE A 179 -14.73 -3.71 -0.64
CA PHE A 179 -16.10 -3.44 -0.23
C PHE A 179 -16.65 -2.21 -0.97
N PRO A 180 -17.99 -2.10 -1.13
CA PRO A 180 -18.60 -0.93 -1.75
C PRO A 180 -18.24 0.37 -1.01
N SER A 181 -17.96 1.45 -1.75
CA SER A 181 -17.94 2.80 -1.18
C SER A 181 -19.35 3.36 -1.03
N SER A 182 -19.48 4.57 -0.46
CA SER A 182 -20.78 5.24 -0.26
C SER A 182 -21.48 5.62 -1.57
N LEU A 183 -20.76 5.66 -2.70
CA LEU A 183 -21.30 6.01 -4.01
C LEU A 183 -21.48 4.80 -4.93
N ASP A 184 -20.98 3.62 -4.54
CA ASP A 184 -21.06 2.43 -5.38
C ASP A 184 -22.41 1.72 -5.18
N ASP A 185 -22.85 0.99 -6.22
CA ASP A 185 -23.94 0.03 -6.09
C ASP A 185 -23.56 -1.09 -5.09
N LYS A 186 -24.54 -1.61 -4.36
CA LYS A 186 -24.31 -2.67 -3.36
C LYS A 186 -23.67 -3.93 -3.96
N ASN A 187 -23.91 -4.19 -5.24
CA ASN A 187 -23.44 -5.34 -6.01
C ASN A 187 -22.19 -5.04 -6.86
N ILE A 188 -21.50 -3.92 -6.62
CA ILE A 188 -20.26 -3.55 -7.34
C ILE A 188 -19.19 -4.66 -7.31
N GLY A 189 -19.16 -5.49 -6.26
CA GLY A 189 -18.24 -6.60 -6.14
C GLY A 189 -18.45 -7.67 -7.22
N GLU A 190 -19.69 -8.03 -7.51
CA GLU A 190 -20.01 -8.94 -8.62
C GLU A 190 -19.65 -8.33 -9.96
N LEU A 191 -19.89 -7.03 -10.16
CA LEU A 191 -19.52 -6.34 -11.40
C LEU A 191 -17.99 -6.37 -11.62
N GLU A 192 -17.19 -6.04 -10.60
CA GLU A 192 -15.73 -6.15 -10.69
C GLU A 192 -15.27 -7.59 -10.97
N TYR A 193 -15.92 -8.59 -10.36
CA TYR A 193 -15.64 -10.00 -10.62
C TYR A 193 -15.92 -10.39 -12.07
N LEU A 194 -17.09 -10.02 -12.61
CA LEU A 194 -17.48 -10.32 -13.99
C LEU A 194 -16.53 -9.68 -15.01
N TYR A 195 -16.06 -8.45 -14.76
CA TYR A 195 -15.02 -7.83 -15.58
C TYR A 195 -13.69 -8.60 -15.50
N SER A 196 -13.30 -9.10 -14.33
CA SER A 196 -12.09 -9.93 -14.21
C SER A 196 -12.19 -11.25 -14.99
N VAL A 197 -13.37 -11.86 -15.02
CA VAL A 197 -13.65 -13.06 -15.82
C VAL A 197 -13.59 -12.73 -17.31
N CYS A 198 -14.16 -11.61 -17.73
CA CYS A 198 -14.09 -11.13 -19.11
C CYS A 198 -12.64 -10.90 -19.56
N ALA A 199 -11.83 -10.21 -18.75
CA ALA A 199 -10.43 -9.96 -19.03
C ALA A 199 -9.62 -11.27 -19.20
N LYS A 200 -9.85 -12.27 -18.34
CA LYS A 200 -9.25 -13.61 -18.48
C LYS A 200 -9.68 -14.33 -19.76
N LYS A 201 -10.96 -14.23 -20.16
CA LYS A 201 -11.44 -14.76 -21.45
C LYS A 201 -10.75 -14.08 -22.64
N CYS A 202 -10.42 -12.80 -22.50
CA CYS A 202 -9.62 -12.03 -23.45
C CYS A 202 -8.10 -12.30 -23.35
N LYS A 203 -7.66 -13.24 -22.52
CA LYS A 203 -6.25 -13.61 -22.29
C LYS A 203 -5.38 -12.49 -21.70
N ILE A 204 -6.00 -11.53 -21.00
CA ILE A 204 -5.26 -10.54 -20.21
C ILE A 204 -4.70 -11.24 -18.97
N ASP A 205 -3.39 -11.08 -18.72
CA ASP A 205 -2.75 -11.62 -17.53
C ASP A 205 -3.32 -10.93 -16.28
N MET A 206 -3.88 -11.71 -15.39
CA MET A 206 -4.53 -11.24 -14.18
C MET A 206 -4.30 -12.23 -13.04
N PRO A 207 -4.14 -11.73 -11.81
CA PRO A 207 -4.12 -12.59 -10.63
C PRO A 207 -5.41 -13.40 -10.48
N GLU A 208 -5.34 -14.39 -9.61
CA GLU A 208 -6.52 -15.13 -9.20
C GLU A 208 -7.57 -14.18 -8.59
N THR A 209 -8.83 -14.37 -8.99
CA THR A 209 -9.96 -13.54 -8.54
C THR A 209 -11.08 -14.46 -8.07
N LYS A 210 -11.79 -14.05 -7.02
CA LYS A 210 -12.93 -14.76 -6.45
C LYS A 210 -14.04 -13.77 -6.11
N LEU A 211 -15.28 -14.25 -6.16
CA LEU A 211 -16.43 -13.56 -5.59
C LEU A 211 -16.74 -14.21 -4.25
N PHE A 212 -16.51 -13.46 -3.17
CA PHE A 212 -16.75 -13.94 -1.81
C PHE A 212 -18.24 -13.82 -1.48
N PRO A 213 -18.85 -14.87 -0.88
CA PRO A 213 -20.28 -14.88 -0.62
C PRO A 213 -20.66 -13.79 0.39
N SER A 214 -21.87 -13.24 0.20
CA SER A 214 -22.49 -12.27 1.09
C SER A 214 -23.95 -12.66 1.32
N LYS A 215 -24.49 -12.38 2.51
CA LYS A 215 -25.93 -12.49 2.79
C LYS A 215 -26.67 -11.20 2.47
N ILE A 216 -25.96 -10.11 2.22
CA ILE A 216 -26.53 -8.77 2.05
C ILE A 216 -26.29 -8.18 0.66
N SER A 217 -25.35 -8.67 -0.14
CA SER A 217 -25.13 -8.30 -1.54
C SER A 217 -24.94 -9.53 -2.43
N SER A 218 -24.69 -9.34 -3.72
CA SER A 218 -24.28 -10.43 -4.61
C SER A 218 -22.86 -10.95 -4.38
N GLY A 219 -22.10 -10.34 -3.47
CA GLY A 219 -20.78 -10.80 -3.05
C GLY A 219 -19.70 -9.71 -3.10
N TYR A 220 -18.53 -10.03 -2.56
CA TYR A 220 -17.38 -9.13 -2.49
C TYR A 220 -16.29 -9.56 -3.47
N PHE A 221 -15.79 -8.62 -4.26
CA PHE A 221 -14.66 -8.90 -5.15
C PHE A 221 -13.39 -9.09 -4.33
N GLY A 222 -12.72 -10.21 -4.50
CA GLY A 222 -11.37 -10.39 -4.00
C GLY A 222 -10.39 -10.84 -5.07
N ILE A 223 -9.15 -10.40 -4.88
CA ILE A 223 -8.04 -10.61 -5.81
C ILE A 223 -6.80 -10.99 -5.03
N LYS A 224 -6.12 -12.04 -5.49
CA LYS A 224 -4.85 -12.48 -4.92
C LYS A 224 -3.77 -11.45 -5.21
N ARG A 225 -2.94 -11.16 -4.21
CA ARG A 225 -1.83 -10.22 -4.35
C ARG A 225 -0.76 -10.77 -5.28
N PHE A 226 -0.44 -10.03 -6.35
CA PHE A 226 0.64 -10.40 -7.28
C PHE A 226 2.03 -10.09 -6.72
N ASP A 227 2.12 -9.19 -5.74
CA ASP A 227 3.37 -8.77 -5.11
C ASP A 227 3.81 -9.69 -3.95
N ARG A 228 3.19 -10.87 -3.86
CA ARG A 228 3.45 -11.91 -2.86
C ARG A 228 3.59 -13.25 -3.58
N LYS A 229 4.73 -13.92 -3.40
CA LYS A 229 5.01 -15.24 -4.00
C LYS A 229 5.32 -16.26 -2.93
N LYS A 230 4.45 -17.27 -2.79
CA LYS A 230 4.71 -18.43 -1.94
C LYS A 230 5.85 -19.27 -2.53
N LEU A 231 6.88 -19.49 -1.73
CA LEU A 231 8.01 -20.35 -2.08
C LEU A 231 7.70 -21.81 -1.71
N SER A 232 8.46 -22.76 -2.27
CA SER A 232 8.33 -24.19 -1.94
C SER A 232 8.59 -24.50 -0.47
N THR A 233 9.35 -23.64 0.22
CA THR A 233 9.60 -23.66 1.67
C THR A 233 8.40 -23.26 2.51
N GLY A 234 7.31 -22.77 1.90
CA GLY A 234 6.14 -22.23 2.58
C GLY A 234 6.27 -20.75 3.00
N THR A 235 7.45 -20.14 2.84
CA THR A 235 7.65 -18.71 3.11
C THR A 235 7.11 -17.83 1.97
N ILE A 236 6.62 -16.64 2.31
CA ILE A 236 6.18 -15.65 1.31
C ILE A 236 7.35 -14.73 0.97
N ARG A 237 7.74 -14.72 -0.30
CA ARG A 237 8.65 -13.71 -0.85
C ARG A 237 7.85 -12.52 -1.35
N LYS A 238 8.18 -11.32 -0.89
CA LYS A 238 7.61 -10.08 -1.42
C LYS A 238 8.31 -9.71 -2.72
N LEU A 239 7.55 -9.31 -3.73
CA LEU A 239 8.09 -8.88 -5.03
C LEU A 239 8.14 -7.35 -5.09
N HIS A 240 9.28 -6.83 -5.57
CA HIS A 240 9.42 -5.39 -5.74
C HIS A 240 8.52 -4.92 -6.87
N MET A 241 7.83 -3.81 -6.64
CA MET A 241 7.03 -3.13 -7.64
C MET A 241 7.02 -1.64 -7.33
N ILE A 242 6.76 -0.85 -8.36
CA ILE A 242 6.59 0.59 -8.28
C ILE A 242 5.48 0.97 -9.25
N SER A 243 4.58 1.85 -8.83
CA SER A 243 3.55 2.41 -9.69
C SER A 243 4.18 3.34 -10.71
N VAL A 244 3.49 3.62 -11.82
CA VAL A 244 3.94 4.62 -12.79
C VAL A 244 4.10 5.99 -12.14
N SER A 245 3.17 6.35 -11.25
CA SER A 245 3.20 7.58 -10.46
C SER A 245 4.49 7.67 -9.63
N GLY A 246 4.81 6.62 -8.89
CA GLY A 246 6.02 6.55 -8.08
C GLY A 246 7.31 6.53 -8.91
N LEU A 247 7.31 5.87 -10.07
CA LEU A 247 8.48 5.74 -10.93
C LEU A 247 8.83 7.01 -11.71
N LEU A 248 7.81 7.76 -12.15
CA LEU A 248 7.97 9.01 -12.90
C LEU A 248 7.98 10.25 -12.01
N GLU A 249 7.89 10.08 -10.69
CA GLU A 249 7.80 11.18 -9.72
C GLU A 249 6.65 12.15 -10.04
N THR A 250 5.46 11.60 -10.30
CA THR A 250 4.28 12.35 -10.73
C THR A 250 3.04 11.98 -9.92
N SER A 251 2.13 12.92 -9.65
CA SER A 251 0.92 12.65 -8.87
C SER A 251 -0.17 11.96 -9.71
N HIS A 252 -0.69 10.83 -9.24
CA HIS A 252 -1.88 10.18 -9.82
C HIS A 252 -3.18 10.99 -9.62
N ARG A 253 -3.14 12.09 -8.86
CA ARG A 253 -4.29 12.99 -8.65
C ARG A 253 -4.45 14.02 -9.76
N ILE A 254 -3.45 14.16 -10.64
CA ILE A 254 -3.45 15.13 -11.73
C ILE A 254 -3.42 14.35 -13.04
N PRO A 255 -4.31 14.64 -14.01
CA PRO A 255 -4.28 13.98 -15.31
C PRO A 255 -3.13 14.55 -16.14
N ASN A 256 -1.92 14.04 -15.91
CA ASN A 256 -0.68 14.57 -16.51
C ASN A 256 0.16 13.52 -17.24
N LEU A 257 -0.40 12.33 -17.48
CA LEU A 257 0.19 11.29 -18.31
C LEU A 257 -0.81 10.87 -19.38
N ASP A 258 -0.31 10.56 -20.56
CA ASP A 258 -1.08 9.95 -21.65
C ASP A 258 -0.54 8.56 -22.03
N TYR A 259 -1.15 7.93 -23.04
CA TYR A 259 -0.72 6.61 -23.49
C TYR A 259 0.66 6.60 -24.15
N ASN A 260 1.11 7.71 -24.77
CA ASN A 260 2.44 7.80 -25.35
C ASN A 260 3.51 7.77 -24.26
N ASP A 261 3.28 8.51 -23.16
CA ASP A 261 4.17 8.49 -21.99
C ASP A 261 4.33 7.06 -21.44
N LEU A 262 3.21 6.34 -21.28
CA LEU A 262 3.21 4.97 -20.76
C LEU A 262 3.90 3.98 -21.71
N MET A 263 3.70 4.12 -23.02
CA MET A 263 4.36 3.28 -24.02
C MET A 263 5.88 3.55 -24.06
N GLN A 264 6.29 4.82 -24.00
CA GLN A 264 7.71 5.18 -23.97
C GLN A 264 8.40 4.71 -22.69
N LEU A 265 7.73 4.84 -21.54
CA LEU A 265 8.21 4.29 -20.27
C LEU A 265 8.40 2.78 -20.37
N THR A 266 7.39 2.06 -20.85
CA THR A 266 7.45 0.60 -21.00
C THR A 266 8.61 0.19 -21.91
N LEU A 267 8.77 0.86 -23.05
CA LEU A 267 9.88 0.63 -23.97
C LEU A 267 11.25 0.87 -23.32
N ASN A 268 11.37 1.89 -22.47
CA ASN A 268 12.64 2.19 -21.80
C ASN A 268 12.99 1.23 -20.65
N LEU A 269 11.98 0.61 -20.01
CA LEU A 269 12.18 -0.35 -18.92
C LEU A 269 12.43 -1.79 -19.41
N THR A 270 12.01 -2.10 -20.64
CA THR A 270 12.03 -3.47 -21.19
C THR A 270 13.06 -3.68 -22.30
N LYS A 271 13.87 -2.66 -22.61
CA LYS A 271 15.08 -2.79 -23.44
C LYS A 271 16.15 -3.60 -22.72
#